data_AF-A0A7S4FNP4-F1
#
_entry.id   AF-A0A7S4FNP4-F1
#
_cell.length_a   1.000
_cell.length_b   1.000
_cell.length_c   1.000
_cell.angle_alpha   90.00
_cell.angle_beta   90.00
_cell.angle_gamma   90.00
#
_symmetry.space_group_name_H-M   'P 1'
#
loop_
_entity.id
_entity.type
_entity.pdbx_description
1 polymer ?
#
loop_
_entity_poly.entity_id
_entity_poly.type
_entity_poly.pdbx_seq_one_letter_code
_entity_poly.pdbx_strand_id
1 'polypeptide(L)'
;DGGPRPDAPPSVAAAASGQASGGATSPGPLGSAKAVVEAIRRQEFGIGLEDLGPAGNAVLEQQHKRVGRALQRLAAELYTSDSHFVLELVQNADDNAYPADVAEPALQFVLRDDCLVVRNNECGFEERNVRAICDV
;
A
#
# COMPACT_ATOMS: atom_id res chain seq x y z
N ASP A 1 -72.86 -6.42 19.45
CA ASP A 1 -72.43 -6.36 20.86
C ASP A 1 -70.94 -6.15 20.94
N GLY A 2 -70.39 -5.07 21.49
CA GLY A 2 -70.87 -4.26 22.61
C GLY A 2 -69.75 -4.27 23.67
N GLY A 3 -68.96 -3.20 23.76
CA GLY A 3 -67.96 -3.00 24.83
C GLY A 3 -68.62 -2.69 26.19
N PRO A 4 -67.90 -2.24 27.25
CA PRO A 4 -66.53 -1.70 27.31
C PRO A 4 -65.63 -2.22 28.48
N ARG A 5 -64.40 -1.68 28.55
CA ARG A 5 -63.35 -1.67 29.62
C ARG A 5 -63.83 -0.99 30.94
N PRO A 6 -63.10 -0.87 32.10
CA PRO A 6 -61.63 -0.84 32.38
C PRO A 6 -61.17 -1.62 33.65
N ASP A 7 -59.88 -1.77 33.97
CA ASP A 7 -59.15 -0.88 34.90
C ASP A 7 -57.61 -1.01 34.78
N ALA A 8 -56.93 0.15 34.77
CA ALA A 8 -55.54 0.39 35.16
C ALA A 8 -55.55 1.11 36.54
N PRO A 9 -54.46 1.46 37.27
CA PRO A 9 -53.04 1.71 36.88
C PRO A 9 -52.05 1.25 38.03
N PRO A 10 -50.83 1.80 38.29
CA PRO A 10 -50.03 2.82 37.57
C PRO A 10 -48.52 2.53 37.31
N SER A 11 -48.03 3.18 36.26
CA SER A 11 -46.80 4.03 36.15
C SER A 11 -45.59 3.76 37.06
N VAL A 12 -44.41 3.57 36.44
CA VAL A 12 -43.25 4.46 36.62
C VAL A 12 -42.30 4.37 35.41
N ALA A 13 -41.87 5.55 34.96
CA ALA A 13 -40.91 5.78 33.89
C ALA A 13 -39.46 5.49 34.34
N ALA A 14 -38.61 5.06 33.41
CA ALA A 14 -37.19 5.41 33.41
C ALA A 14 -36.61 5.23 32.00
N ALA A 15 -36.29 6.36 31.37
CA ALA A 15 -35.42 6.44 30.22
C ALA A 15 -33.98 6.11 30.64
N ALA A 16 -33.27 5.32 29.84
CA ALA A 16 -31.82 5.27 29.87
C ALA A 16 -31.28 5.06 28.46
N SER A 17 -30.60 6.08 27.99
CA SER A 17 -29.95 6.23 26.69
C SER A 17 -28.97 5.09 26.42
N GLY A 18 -29.24 4.30 25.37
CA GLY A 18 -28.29 3.35 24.83
C GLY A 18 -27.18 4.09 24.09
N GLN A 19 -25.97 4.04 24.66
CA GLN A 19 -24.73 4.51 24.05
C GLN A 19 -24.57 3.89 22.66
N ALA A 20 -24.44 4.75 21.64
CA ALA A 20 -23.94 4.33 20.34
C ALA A 20 -22.48 3.90 20.53
N SER A 21 -22.26 2.58 20.62
CA SER A 21 -20.93 1.99 20.54
C SER A 21 -20.32 2.40 19.20
N GLY A 22 -19.25 3.20 19.27
CA GLY A 22 -18.41 3.51 18.13
C GLY A 22 -17.91 2.22 17.50
N GLY A 23 -18.53 1.84 16.38
CA GLY A 23 -17.98 0.83 15.50
C GLY A 23 -16.71 1.39 14.93
N ALA A 24 -15.57 0.93 15.44
CA ALA A 24 -14.30 1.07 14.74
C ALA A 24 -14.47 0.36 13.40
N THR A 25 -14.77 1.12 12.35
CA THR A 25 -14.67 0.66 10.97
C THR A 25 -13.22 0.22 10.76
N SER A 26 -12.98 -1.09 10.81
CA SER A 26 -11.73 -1.67 10.36
C SER A 26 -11.49 -1.11 8.96
N PRO A 27 -10.34 -0.45 8.71
CA PRO A 27 -10.07 0.09 7.40
C PRO A 27 -10.10 -1.08 6.41
N GLY A 28 -10.89 -0.95 5.35
CA GLY A 28 -10.89 -1.96 4.28
C GLY A 28 -9.47 -2.15 3.68
N PRO A 29 -9.28 -3.14 2.80
CA PRO A 29 -7.95 -3.50 2.27
C PRO A 29 -7.15 -2.32 1.69
N LEU A 30 -7.82 -1.32 1.13
CA LEU A 30 -7.21 -0.09 0.61
C LEU A 30 -6.71 0.86 1.71
N GLY A 31 -7.40 0.90 2.86
CA GLY A 31 -7.01 1.71 4.01
C GLY A 31 -5.77 1.14 4.71
N SER A 32 -5.59 -0.18 4.72
CA SER A 32 -4.36 -0.81 5.23
C SER A 32 -3.19 -0.63 4.26
N ALA A 33 -3.39 -0.85 2.95
CA ALA A 33 -2.31 -0.67 1.96
C ALA A 33 -1.77 0.77 1.93
N LYS A 34 -2.67 1.77 1.99
CA LYS A 34 -2.24 3.18 2.07
C LYS A 34 -1.45 3.44 3.35
N ALA A 35 -1.86 2.88 4.49
CA ALA A 35 -1.13 3.04 5.74
C ALA A 35 0.28 2.43 5.68
N VAL A 36 0.46 1.29 5.00
CA VAL A 36 1.78 0.69 4.76
C VAL A 36 2.67 1.63 3.95
N VAL A 37 2.15 2.19 2.85
CA VAL A 37 2.91 3.13 2.02
C VAL A 37 3.30 4.38 2.81
N GLU A 38 2.37 4.95 3.59
CA GLU A 38 2.67 6.10 4.45
C GLU A 38 3.68 5.77 5.55
N ALA A 39 3.63 4.55 6.11
CA ALA A 39 4.63 4.10 7.07
C ALA A 39 6.02 4.02 6.45
N ILE A 40 6.15 3.38 5.27
CA ILE A 40 7.43 3.30 4.55
C ILE A 40 7.96 4.69 4.20
N ARG A 41 7.10 5.57 3.67
CA ARG A 41 7.46 6.97 3.34
C ARG A 41 8.06 7.70 4.53
N ARG A 42 7.47 7.54 5.72
CA ARG A 42 7.92 8.22 6.95
C ARG A 42 9.14 7.56 7.58
N GLN A 43 9.15 6.23 7.67
CA GLN A 43 10.16 5.47 8.41
C GLN A 43 11.47 5.35 7.63
N GLU A 44 11.38 4.98 6.36
CA GLU A 44 12.57 4.71 5.53
C GLU A 44 13.08 5.98 4.84
N PHE A 45 12.16 6.85 4.41
CA PHE A 45 12.49 8.01 3.59
C PHE A 45 12.28 9.35 4.30
N GLY A 46 11.77 9.38 5.53
CA GLY A 46 11.49 10.62 6.26
C GLY A 46 10.50 11.58 5.57
N ILE A 47 9.76 11.11 4.57
CA ILE A 47 8.81 11.91 3.79
C ILE A 47 7.53 12.10 4.62
N GLY A 48 7.13 13.37 4.81
CA GLY A 48 5.94 13.72 5.60
C GLY A 48 6.17 13.79 7.11
N LEU A 49 7.42 13.73 7.57
CA LEU A 49 7.78 14.09 8.95
C LEU A 49 7.70 15.62 9.10
N GLU A 50 6.89 16.09 10.05
CA GLU A 50 6.68 17.52 10.30
C GLU A 50 7.67 18.08 11.35
N ASP A 51 8.27 17.20 12.17
CA ASP A 51 9.06 17.58 13.36
C ASP A 51 10.57 17.74 13.12
N LEU A 52 11.05 17.63 11.87
CA LEU A 52 12.49 17.73 11.56
C LEU A 52 13.00 19.19 11.52
N GLY A 53 12.10 20.16 11.41
CA GLY A 53 12.42 21.57 11.18
C GLY A 53 13.14 21.82 9.84
N PRO A 54 13.41 23.09 9.49
CA PRO A 54 14.01 23.45 8.19
C PRO A 54 15.39 22.84 7.97
N ALA A 55 16.22 22.80 9.03
CA ALA A 55 17.57 22.25 8.95
C ALA A 55 17.56 20.73 8.75
N GLY A 56 16.69 19.99 9.46
CA GLY A 56 16.56 18.54 9.29
C GLY A 56 16.05 18.16 7.90
N ASN A 57 15.05 18.89 7.38
CA ASN A 57 14.56 18.70 6.03
C ASN A 57 15.63 18.95 4.96
N ALA A 58 16.44 20.01 5.11
CA ALA A 58 17.54 20.30 4.18
C ALA A 58 18.60 19.20 4.17
N VAL A 59 18.95 18.65 5.34
CA VAL A 59 19.90 17.53 5.46
C VAL A 59 19.33 16.27 4.79
N LEU A 60 18.07 15.92 5.06
CA LEU A 60 17.41 14.75 4.48
C LEU A 60 17.33 14.85 2.95
N GLU A 61 16.93 16.02 2.43
CA GLU A 61 16.91 16.27 0.99
C GLU A 61 18.31 16.14 0.36
N GLN A 62 19.35 16.64 1.04
CA GLN A 62 20.73 16.49 0.58
C GLN A 62 21.16 15.03 0.56
N GLN A 63 20.74 14.22 1.53
CA GLN A 63 21.03 12.78 1.56
C GLN A 63 20.31 12.04 0.44
N HIS A 64 19.01 12.28 0.22
CA HIS A 64 18.29 11.68 -0.91
C HIS A 64 18.93 12.02 -2.25
N LYS A 65 19.36 13.28 -2.44
CA LYS A 65 20.09 13.68 -3.66
C LYS A 65 21.42 12.95 -3.80
N ARG A 66 22.12 12.63 -2.69
CA ARG A 66 23.38 11.88 -2.72
C ARG A 66 23.15 10.42 -3.10
N VAL A 67 22.19 9.76 -2.45
CA VAL A 67 21.81 8.37 -2.75
C VAL A 67 21.32 8.26 -4.20
N GLY A 68 20.43 9.15 -4.64
CA GLY A 68 19.94 9.17 -6.02
C GLY A 68 21.05 9.30 -7.06
N ARG A 69 22.07 10.15 -6.82
CA ARG A 69 23.25 10.22 -7.71
C ARG A 69 24.12 8.98 -7.67
N ALA A 70 24.27 8.35 -6.50
CA ALA A 70 25.02 7.11 -6.36
C ALA A 70 24.34 5.97 -7.13
N LEU A 71 23.02 5.83 -6.98
CA LEU A 71 22.19 4.88 -7.72
C LEU A 71 22.27 5.12 -9.24
N GLN A 72 22.20 6.37 -9.69
CA GLN A 72 22.36 6.69 -11.11
C GLN A 72 23.72 6.28 -11.68
N ARG A 73 24.81 6.50 -10.92
CA ARG A 73 26.15 6.09 -11.35
C ARG A 73 26.29 4.57 -11.36
N LEU A 74 25.82 3.91 -10.31
CA LEU A 74 25.82 2.45 -10.22
C LEU A 74 25.01 1.84 -11.36
N ALA A 75 23.81 2.36 -11.63
CA ALA A 75 23.00 1.96 -12.77
C ALA A 75 23.77 2.13 -14.08
N ALA A 76 24.41 3.28 -14.33
CA ALA A 76 25.21 3.49 -15.53
C ALA A 76 26.41 2.53 -15.67
N GLU A 77 26.99 2.07 -14.56
CA GLU A 77 28.10 1.10 -14.55
C GLU A 77 27.62 -0.35 -14.72
N LEU A 78 26.47 -0.72 -14.14
CA LEU A 78 25.87 -2.06 -14.23
C LEU A 78 25.14 -2.30 -15.56
N TYR A 79 24.50 -1.28 -16.12
CA TYR A 79 23.81 -1.33 -17.41
C TYR A 79 24.73 -1.04 -18.60
N THR A 80 25.98 -1.52 -18.56
CA THR A 80 26.90 -1.43 -19.71
C THR A 80 26.55 -2.41 -20.85
N SER A 81 25.57 -3.29 -20.63
CA SER A 81 24.98 -4.18 -21.64
C SER A 81 23.44 -4.18 -21.52
N ASP A 82 22.78 -3.48 -22.45
CA ASP A 82 21.36 -3.10 -22.45
C ASP A 82 20.35 -4.27 -22.42
N SER A 83 20.78 -5.53 -22.46
CA SER A 83 19.88 -6.69 -22.53
C SER A 83 19.65 -7.40 -21.20
N HIS A 84 20.48 -7.14 -20.17
CA HIS A 84 20.38 -7.88 -18.91
C HIS A 84 19.13 -7.52 -18.08
N PHE A 85 18.66 -6.28 -18.16
CA PHE A 85 17.46 -5.84 -17.43
C PHE A 85 16.20 -6.62 -17.88
N VAL A 86 16.14 -7.06 -19.14
CA VAL A 86 15.01 -7.87 -19.63
C VAL A 86 14.99 -9.22 -18.93
N LEU A 87 16.16 -9.82 -18.70
CA LEU A 87 16.27 -11.08 -17.97
C LEU A 87 15.92 -10.92 -16.50
N GLU A 88 16.29 -9.80 -15.87
CA GLU A 88 15.88 -9.48 -14.50
C GLU A 88 14.35 -9.33 -14.39
N LEU A 89 13.69 -8.74 -15.39
CA LEU A 89 12.23 -8.65 -15.43
C LEU A 89 11.56 -10.02 -15.58
N VAL A 90 12.17 -10.93 -16.35
CA VAL A 90 11.70 -12.32 -16.47
C VAL A 90 11.90 -13.06 -15.15
N GLN A 91 13.05 -12.89 -14.49
CA GLN A 91 13.31 -13.48 -13.17
C GLN A 91 12.32 -12.99 -12.13
N ASN A 92 12.03 -11.67 -12.09
CA ASN A 92 10.98 -11.13 -11.22
C ASN A 92 9.62 -11.79 -11.49
N ALA A 93 9.27 -12.03 -12.76
CA ALA A 93 8.02 -12.71 -13.09
C ALA A 93 8.03 -14.22 -12.76
N ASP A 94 9.19 -14.85 -12.67
CA ASP A 94 9.33 -16.26 -12.27
C ASP A 94 9.20 -16.41 -10.74
N ASP A 95 9.71 -15.44 -9.97
CA ASP A 95 9.63 -15.38 -8.50
C ASP A 95 8.23 -15.02 -7.95
N ASN A 96 7.29 -14.72 -8.85
CA ASN A 96 5.95 -14.27 -8.53
C ASN A 96 5.02 -15.39 -8.01
N ALA A 97 3.99 -14.99 -7.27
CA ALA A 97 2.94 -15.90 -6.81
C ALA A 97 1.70 -15.88 -7.74
N TYR A 98 1.44 -16.97 -8.44
CA TYR A 98 0.30 -17.07 -9.36
C TYR A 98 -0.92 -17.78 -8.74
N PRO A 99 -2.16 -17.35 -9.06
CA PRO A 99 -3.36 -18.02 -8.59
C PRO A 99 -3.44 -19.47 -9.08
N ALA A 100 -3.85 -20.39 -8.21
CA ALA A 100 -3.93 -21.82 -8.55
C ALA A 100 -5.03 -22.17 -9.58
N ASP A 101 -5.99 -21.26 -9.77
CA ASP A 101 -7.10 -21.39 -10.72
C ASP A 101 -6.76 -20.89 -12.13
N VAL A 102 -5.57 -20.28 -12.31
CA VAL A 102 -5.06 -19.88 -13.62
C VAL A 102 -4.27 -21.04 -14.23
N ALA A 103 -4.57 -21.36 -15.51
CA ALA A 103 -3.94 -22.48 -16.20
C ALA A 103 -2.44 -22.28 -16.42
N GLU A 104 -1.99 -21.06 -16.75
CA GLU A 104 -0.58 -20.77 -17.04
C GLU A 104 -0.19 -19.34 -16.57
N PRO A 105 0.92 -19.19 -15.83
CA PRO A 105 1.58 -17.90 -15.62
C PRO A 105 1.91 -17.24 -16.97
N ALA A 106 1.71 -15.93 -17.07
CA ALA A 106 1.92 -15.18 -18.29
C ALA A 106 2.69 -13.90 -18.02
N LEU A 107 3.68 -13.62 -18.88
CA LEU A 107 4.44 -12.37 -18.90
C LEU A 107 4.30 -11.73 -20.29
N GLN A 108 3.87 -10.48 -20.32
CA GLN A 108 3.65 -9.70 -21.54
C GLN A 108 4.51 -8.43 -21.53
N PHE A 109 5.26 -8.26 -22.61
CA PHE A 109 5.99 -7.02 -22.91
C PHE A 109 5.23 -6.24 -24.00
N VAL A 110 4.86 -5.00 -23.69
CA VAL A 110 4.19 -4.09 -24.64
C VAL A 110 5.07 -2.86 -24.80
N LEU A 111 5.71 -2.75 -25.95
CA LEU A 111 6.48 -1.56 -26.31
C LEU A 111 5.53 -0.47 -26.84
N ARG A 112 5.66 0.73 -26.29
CA ARG A 112 5.00 1.97 -26.74
C ARG A 112 6.07 3.00 -27.10
N ASP A 113 5.66 4.10 -27.70
CA ASP A 113 6.57 5.13 -28.21
C ASP A 113 7.45 5.77 -27.11
N ASP A 114 6.98 5.79 -25.86
CA ASP A 114 7.65 6.42 -24.71
C ASP A 114 8.02 5.45 -23.57
N CYS A 115 7.55 4.20 -23.61
CA CYS A 115 7.74 3.28 -22.50
C CYS A 115 7.63 1.79 -22.90
N LEU A 116 8.24 0.95 -22.09
CA LEU A 116 7.99 -0.49 -22.05
C LEU A 116 7.02 -0.80 -20.91
N VAL A 117 5.86 -1.37 -21.24
CA VAL A 117 4.91 -1.86 -20.25
C VAL A 117 5.08 -3.35 -20.08
N VAL A 118 5.38 -3.79 -18.87
CA VAL A 118 5.53 -5.20 -18.50
C VAL A 118 4.32 -5.61 -17.65
N ARG A 119 3.66 -6.71 -18.00
CA ARG A 119 2.47 -7.20 -17.30
C ARG A 119 2.63 -8.68 -17.02
N ASN A 120 2.22 -9.10 -15.83
CA ASN A 120 2.00 -10.50 -15.52
C ASN A 120 0.65 -10.68 -14.82
N ASN A 121 0.22 -11.94 -14.66
CA ASN A 121 -1.04 -12.33 -14.01
C ASN A 121 -0.84 -12.84 -12.57
N GLU A 122 0.11 -12.26 -11.84
CA GLU A 122 0.36 -12.56 -10.42
C GLU A 122 -0.83 -12.18 -9.53
N CYS A 123 -0.89 -12.76 -8.32
CA CYS A 123 -1.78 -12.37 -7.22
C CYS A 123 -1.58 -10.92 -6.73
N GLY A 124 -0.46 -10.26 -7.09
CA GLY A 124 -0.06 -8.94 -6.63
C GLY A 124 0.81 -8.98 -5.37
N PHE A 125 1.17 -7.79 -4.87
CA PHE A 125 2.10 -7.65 -3.76
C PHE A 125 1.44 -7.71 -2.38
N GLU A 126 2.14 -8.36 -1.46
CA GLU A 126 1.91 -8.23 -0.03
C GLU A 126 2.82 -7.14 0.56
N GLU A 127 2.54 -6.71 1.80
CA GLU A 127 3.33 -5.68 2.48
C GLU A 127 4.83 -6.00 2.50
N ARG A 128 5.21 -7.26 2.74
CA ARG A 128 6.62 -7.67 2.73
C ARG A 128 7.31 -7.41 1.38
N ASN A 129 6.59 -7.57 0.27
CA ASN A 129 7.15 -7.36 -1.06
C ASN A 129 7.42 -5.86 -1.27
N VAL A 130 6.46 -5.01 -0.90
CA VAL A 130 6.61 -3.55 -0.99
C VAL A 130 7.76 -3.06 -0.13
N ARG A 131 7.90 -3.57 1.11
CA ARG A 131 9.01 -3.23 2.00
C ARG A 131 10.36 -3.67 1.43
N ALA A 132 10.47 -4.90 0.94
CA ALA A 132 11.72 -5.41 0.37
C ALA A 132 12.19 -4.57 -0.84
N ILE A 133 11.27 -4.13 -1.70
CA ILE A 133 11.60 -3.26 -2.84
C ILE A 133 12.05 -1.86 -2.39
N CYS A 134 11.62 -1.41 -1.21
CA CYS A 134 11.95 -0.09 -0.67
C CYS A 134 13.23 -0.08 0.20
N ASP A 135 13.87 -1.22 0.45
CA ASP A 135 15.03 -1.38 1.34
C ASP A 135 16.37 -1.34 0.57
N VAL A 136 16.52 -0.37 -0.34
CA VAL A 136 17.68 -0.23 -1.27
C VAL A 136 18.53 0.98 -0.92
#